data_AF-A0A6L3EGA8-F1
#
_entry.id   AF-A0A6L3EGA8-F1
#
_cell.length_a   1.000
_cell.length_b   1.000
_cell.length_c   1.000
_cell.angle_alpha   90.00
_cell.angle_beta   90.00
_cell.angle_gamma   90.00
#
_symmetry.space_group_name_H-M   'P 1'
#
loop_
_entity.id
_entity.type
_entity.pdbx_description
1 polymer ?
#
loop_
_entity_poly.entity_id
_entity_poly.type
_entity_poly.pdbx_seq_one_letter_code
_entity_poly.pdbx_strand_id
1 'polypeptide(L)' 'LADEVIDWLRERCFVLVGVYHMSYDRTGRAVQGDFLFRNRQ' A
#
# COMPACT_ATOMS: atom_id res chain seq x y z
N LEU A 1 -10.03 0.01 -5.09
CA LEU A 1 -9.57 -0.69 -3.87
C LEU A 1 -8.05 -0.53 -3.73
N ALA A 2 -7.45 -0.86 -2.59
CA ALA A 2 -6.01 -0.65 -2.37
C ALA A 2 -5.14 -1.45 -3.37
N ASP A 3 -5.57 -2.66 -3.70
CA ASP A 3 -5.01 -3.52 -4.76
C ASP A 3 -5.05 -2.85 -6.13
N GLU A 4 -6.15 -2.21 -6.52
CA GLU A 4 -6.24 -1.48 -7.80
C GLU A 4 -5.27 -0.29 -7.86
N VAL A 5 -5.04 0.41 -6.74
CA VAL A 5 -4.03 1.48 -6.66
C VAL A 5 -2.62 0.92 -6.79
N ILE A 6 -2.34 -0.22 -6.14
CA ILE A 6 -1.05 -0.91 -6.24
C ILE A 6 -0.79 -1.36 -7.67
N ASP A 7 -1.79 -1.92 -8.36
CA ASP A 7 -1.69 -2.35 -9.75
C ASP A 7 -1.50 -1.15 -10.69
N TRP A 8 -2.25 -0.06 -10.51
CA TRP A 8 -2.09 1.18 -11.28
C TRP A 8 -0.69 1.81 -11.14
N LEU A 9 -0.09 1.75 -9.94
CA LEU A 9 1.28 2.19 -9.69
C LEU A 9 2.32 1.24 -10.30
N ARG A 10 2.05 -0.07 -10.31
CA ARG A 10 2.93 -1.08 -10.92
C ARG A 10 3.12 -0.83 -12.41
N GLU A 11 2.05 -0.47 -13.12
CA GLU A 11 2.12 -0.08 -14.55
C GLU A 11 3.04 1.13 -14.80
N ARG A 12 3.31 1.94 -13.77
CA ARG A 12 4.13 3.14 -13.80
C ARG A 12 5.52 2.94 -13.18
N CYS A 13 5.97 1.69 -13.09
CA CYS A 13 7.27 1.29 -12.55
C CYS A 13 7.47 1.55 -11.04
N PHE A 14 6.39 1.82 -10.30
CA PHE A 14 6.43 1.88 -8.83
C PHE A 14 6.08 0.52 -8.25
N VAL A 15 6.98 -0.05 -7.44
CA VAL A 15 6.71 -1.32 -6.74
C VAL A 15 6.50 -1.09 -5.25
N LEU A 16 5.49 -1.74 -4.68
CA LEU A 16 5.26 -1.76 -3.25
C LEU A 16 6.44 -2.45 -2.55
N VAL A 17 7.07 -1.78 -1.59
CA VAL A 17 8.24 -2.30 -0.86
C VAL A 17 8.04 -2.33 0.66
N GLY A 18 6.97 -1.71 1.16
CA GLY A 18 6.64 -1.73 2.57
C GLY A 18 5.27 -1.14 2.86
N VAL A 19 4.74 -1.49 4.04
CA VAL A 19 3.51 -0.92 4.58
C VAL A 19 3.81 -0.45 6.01
N TYR A 20 3.48 0.79 6.31
CA TYR A 20 3.82 1.46 7.57
C TYR A 20 2.58 2.06 8.22
N HIS A 21 2.69 2.39 9.51
CA HIS A 21 1.64 3.04 10.29
C HIS A 21 0.26 2.37 10.16
N MET A 22 0.24 1.03 10.11
CA MET A 22 -1.02 0.28 10.03
C MET A 22 -1.85 0.53 11.28
N SER A 23 -3.09 0.97 11.10
CA SER A 23 -4.04 1.15 12.18
C SER A 23 -5.13 0.09 12.10
N TYR A 24 -5.63 -0.28 13.28
CA TYR A 24 -6.63 -1.34 13.45
C TYR A 24 -7.83 -0.78 14.19
N ASP A 25 -9.02 -1.29 13.88
CA ASP A 25 -10.21 -1.03 14.69
C ASP A 25 -10.19 -1.85 16.00
N ARG A 26 -11.25 -1.70 16.81
CA ARG A 26 -11.39 -2.40 18.09
C ARG A 26 -11.47 -3.92 17.98
N THR A 27 -11.74 -4.45 16.79
CA THR A 27 -11.82 -5.89 16.51
C THR A 27 -10.53 -6.44 15.92
N GLY A 28 -9.51 -5.59 15.74
CA GLY A 28 -8.23 -5.98 15.15
C GLY A 28 -8.23 -5.99 13.62
N ARG A 29 -9.27 -5.43 12.97
CA ARG A 29 -9.30 -5.31 11.51
C ARG A 29 -8.44 -4.11 11.09
N ALA A 30 -7.55 -4.31 10.11
CA ALA A 30 -6.79 -3.21 9.52
C ALA A 30 -7.72 -2.25 8.78
N VAL A 31 -7.65 -0.95 9.11
CA VAL A 31 -8.53 0.09 8.54
C VAL A 31 -7.76 1.15 7.75
N GLN A 32 -6.49 1.37 8.04
CA GLN A 32 -5.61 2.30 7.31
C GLN A 32 -4.16 1.84 7.40
N GLY A 33 -3.36 2.21 6.41
CA GLY A 33 -1.90 2.08 6.43
C GLY A 33 -1.28 2.87 5.29
N ASP A 34 -0.02 3.24 5.45
CA ASP A 34 0.76 3.96 4.45
C ASP A 34 1.52 2.95 3.59
N PHE A 35 1.42 3.09 2.26
CA PHE A 35 2.11 2.22 1.31
C PHE A 35 3.37 2.92 0.80
N LEU A 36 4.53 2.30 1.01
CA LEU A 36 5.79 2.79 0.48
C LEU A 36 6.07 2.14 -0.87
N PHE A 37 6.23 2.97 -1.90
CA PHE A 37 6.60 2.52 -3.23
C PHE A 37 8.02 2.98 -3.60
N ARG A 38 8.75 2.10 -4.28
CA ARG A 38 10.04 2.42 -4.89
C ARG A 38 9.89 2.52 -6.40
N ASN A 39 10.39 3.61 -6.99
CA ASN A 39 10.49 3.73 -8.45
C ASN A 39 11.61 2.81 -8.97
N ARG A 40 11.32 2.02 -10.01
CA ARG A 40 12.26 1.12 -10.68
C ARG A 40 12.84 1.67 -11.98
N GLN A 41 12.49 2.89 -12.36
CA GLN A 41 13.11 3.60 -13.49
C GLN A 41 14.56 3.97 -13.17
#